data_AF-A0A819Y8F0-F1
#
_entry.id   AF-A0A819Y8F0-F1
#
_cell.length_a   1.000
_cell.length_b   1.000
_cell.length_c   1.000
_cell.angle_alpha   90.00
_cell.angle_beta   90.00
_cell.angle_gamma   90.00
#
_symmetry.space_group_name_H-M   'P 1'
#
loop_
_entity.id
_entity.type
_entity.pdbx_description
1 polymer ?
#
loop_
_entity_poly.entity_id
_entity_poly.type
_entity_poly.pdbx_seq_one_letter_code
_entity_poly.pdbx_strand_id
1 'polypeptide(L)'
;MLLSRIFTSIILKYQNHFILNNSRYFLSNFSLKVLSEKEIYQQNNILNKSDDSKSTKKTIDDNNNNNEWLWEYLRERRSFSDLTEEQRRHVIEIEIQTLRESGERVPEIIPDERWTELINTPLSQSRKSIYGYLFLREMYRKRRTAIVTENNLRRIESVKRRQELLAEGKPPTNYPGYSSIFRHFGRQYEKYLREQLLLVPARLGEMIVIDCGFEHEHIREYYLLNLVDQIQYLFAEIYRYHSPSFVYLCNLSKHGRLQEEFNRRSPLENLCFEATESSYLDIFPHEKLIYLSPDSNVEMTSFDHDAVYIIGGIIDL
;
A
#
# COMPACT_ATOMS: atom_id res chain seq x y z
N MET A 1 -20.32 -6.00 2.56
CA MET A 1 -21.20 -4.81 2.64
C MET A 1 -22.13 -4.84 3.87
N LEU A 2 -22.39 -6.00 4.47
CA LEU A 2 -23.24 -6.14 5.67
C LEU A 2 -22.60 -5.58 6.95
N LEU A 3 -21.36 -5.97 7.29
CA LEU A 3 -20.70 -5.48 8.52
C LEU A 3 -20.51 -3.95 8.49
N SER A 4 -20.07 -3.39 7.36
CA SER A 4 -19.98 -1.93 7.21
C SER A 4 -21.33 -1.25 7.44
N ARG A 5 -22.45 -1.82 6.96
CA ARG A 5 -23.80 -1.23 7.15
C ARG A 5 -24.35 -1.45 8.56
N ILE A 6 -24.03 -2.56 9.21
CA ILE A 6 -24.38 -2.85 10.61
C ILE A 6 -23.59 -1.92 11.54
N PHE A 7 -22.27 -1.78 11.37
CA PHE A 7 -21.44 -0.84 12.13
C PHE A 7 -21.87 0.62 11.91
N THR A 8 -22.16 0.99 10.67
CA THR A 8 -22.61 2.34 10.33
C THR A 8 -24.02 2.61 10.88
N SER A 9 -24.95 1.64 10.86
CA SER A 9 -26.35 1.86 11.27
C SER A 9 -26.59 1.66 12.77
N ILE A 10 -25.91 0.73 13.44
CA ILE A 10 -26.05 0.53 14.89
C ILE A 10 -25.38 1.68 15.65
N ILE A 11 -24.27 2.22 15.13
CA ILE A 11 -23.53 3.28 15.83
C ILE A 11 -24.00 4.70 15.42
N LEU A 12 -24.32 4.97 14.14
CA LEU A 12 -24.81 6.31 13.75
C LEU A 12 -26.24 6.61 14.19
N LYS A 13 -27.10 5.60 14.40
CA LYS A 13 -28.50 5.85 14.78
C LYS A 13 -28.63 6.34 16.24
N TYR A 14 -27.58 6.21 17.05
CA TYR A 14 -27.56 6.65 18.45
C TYR A 14 -26.51 7.71 18.80
N GLN A 15 -25.75 8.23 17.83
CA GLN A 15 -24.83 9.36 18.05
C GLN A 15 -24.93 10.40 16.93
N ASN A 16 -26.01 11.20 16.95
CA ASN A 16 -26.09 12.42 16.16
C ASN A 16 -25.16 13.49 16.75
N HIS A 17 -24.04 13.77 16.07
CA HIS A 17 -23.80 15.07 15.42
C HIS A 17 -22.39 15.13 14.79
N PHE A 18 -22.33 15.61 13.54
CA PHE A 18 -21.16 16.09 12.80
C PHE A 18 -20.14 15.05 12.31
N ILE A 19 -20.35 14.55 11.07
CA ILE A 19 -19.24 14.21 10.17
C ILE A 19 -19.47 14.94 8.84
N LEU A 20 -18.66 15.99 8.63
CA LEU A 20 -18.55 16.68 7.34
C LEU A 20 -17.76 15.79 6.37
N ASN A 21 -18.41 15.48 5.25
CA ASN A 21 -17.80 14.94 4.03
C ASN A 21 -16.61 15.78 3.59
N ASN A 22 -15.44 15.16 3.39
CA ASN A 22 -14.38 15.72 2.56
C ASN A 22 -13.51 14.61 1.94
N SER A 23 -13.98 14.06 0.82
CA SER A 23 -13.17 13.28 -0.12
C SER A 23 -13.40 13.78 -1.55
N ARG A 24 -13.02 15.04 -1.81
CA ARG A 24 -12.73 15.54 -3.15
C ARG A 24 -11.52 16.46 -3.07
N TYR A 25 -10.88 16.67 -4.22
CA TYR A 25 -9.65 17.44 -4.47
C TYR A 25 -8.35 16.64 -4.40
N PHE A 26 -7.94 16.08 -5.55
CA PHE A 26 -6.53 16.14 -6.00
C PHE A 26 -6.40 15.73 -7.47
N LEU A 27 -7.02 16.47 -8.40
CA LEU A 27 -6.67 16.44 -9.82
C LEU A 27 -6.97 17.80 -10.46
N SER A 28 -6.15 18.80 -10.17
CA SER A 28 -6.01 19.98 -11.03
C SER A 28 -4.75 20.74 -10.61
N ASN A 29 -3.67 20.57 -11.37
CA ASN A 29 -2.67 21.60 -11.69
C ASN A 29 -1.41 20.94 -12.24
N PHE A 30 -1.41 20.65 -13.54
CA PHE A 30 -0.19 20.73 -14.35
C PHE A 30 -0.58 21.37 -15.68
N SER A 31 -0.26 22.66 -15.82
CA SER A 31 -0.26 23.35 -17.11
C SER A 31 1.02 22.91 -17.83
N LEU A 32 0.87 22.15 -18.91
CA LEU A 32 1.95 21.78 -19.81
C LEU A 32 2.25 22.99 -20.71
N LYS A 33 3.40 23.65 -20.49
CA LYS A 33 3.98 24.52 -21.51
C LYS A 33 4.66 23.63 -22.56
N VAL A 34 4.14 23.66 -23.78
CA VAL A 34 4.77 23.07 -24.97
C VAL A 34 5.93 23.98 -25.38
N LEU A 35 7.15 23.47 -25.31
CA LEU A 35 8.33 24.12 -25.90
C LEU A 35 8.40 23.79 -27.39
N SER A 36 8.82 24.76 -28.21
CA SER A 36 8.83 24.62 -29.67
C SER A 36 10.12 23.97 -30.17
N GLU A 37 10.07 23.24 -31.30
CA GLU A 37 11.19 22.50 -31.91
C GLU A 37 12.49 23.30 -32.07
N LYS A 38 12.42 24.64 -32.14
CA LYS A 38 13.59 25.51 -32.28
C LYS A 38 14.44 25.61 -31.01
N GLU A 39 13.87 25.40 -29.83
CA GLU A 39 14.60 25.49 -28.56
C GLU A 39 15.42 24.22 -28.28
N ILE A 40 14.94 23.06 -28.75
CA ILE A 40 15.65 21.77 -28.63
C ILE A 40 16.91 21.74 -29.51
N TYR A 41 16.87 22.39 -30.68
CA TYR A 41 17.97 22.36 -31.64
C TYR A 41 19.20 23.18 -31.21
N GLN A 42 19.02 24.20 -30.37
CA GLN A 42 20.14 25.05 -29.91
C GLN A 42 20.92 24.41 -28.75
N GLN A 43 20.29 23.57 -27.94
CA GLN A 43 20.93 22.96 -26.77
C GLN A 43 21.88 21.82 -27.14
N ASN A 44 21.59 21.10 -28.24
CA ASN A 44 22.43 20.00 -28.73
C ASN A 44 23.72 20.47 -29.43
N ASN A 45 23.78 21.72 -29.91
CA ASN A 45 24.96 22.25 -30.58
C ASN A 45 26.04 22.79 -29.63
N ILE A 46 25.74 22.91 -28.33
CA ILE A 46 26.69 23.38 -27.31
C ILE A 46 27.50 22.21 -26.72
N LEU A 47 27.00 20.97 -26.79
CA LEU A 47 27.66 19.78 -26.25
C LEU A 47 28.67 19.12 -27.21
N ASN A 48 28.64 19.42 -28.51
CA ASN A 48 29.49 18.76 -29.52
C ASN A 48 30.72 19.57 -29.96
N LYS A 49 31.22 20.51 -29.15
CA LYS A 49 32.39 21.35 -29.51
C LYS A 49 33.63 21.22 -28.62
N SER A 50 33.69 20.20 -27.78
CA SER A 50 34.90 19.85 -27.04
C SER A 50 35.12 18.35 -27.12
N ASP A 51 35.82 17.92 -28.17
CA ASP A 51 36.90 16.93 -28.09
C ASP A 51 37.24 16.42 -29.50
N ASP A 52 37.97 17.27 -30.24
CA ASP A 52 38.74 16.85 -31.40
C ASP A 52 40.23 16.91 -31.00
N SER A 53 40.86 15.74 -30.95
CA SER A 53 42.27 15.44 -31.27
C SER A 53 42.92 14.44 -30.32
N LYS A 54 43.04 13.17 -30.77
CA LYS A 54 44.32 12.51 -31.10
C LYS A 54 44.15 10.98 -31.17
N SER A 55 44.31 10.46 -32.38
CA SER A 55 45.11 9.27 -32.70
C SER A 55 44.90 8.01 -31.84
N THR A 56 44.12 7.07 -32.38
CA THR A 56 44.60 5.68 -32.44
C THR A 56 44.04 4.99 -33.69
N LYS A 57 44.85 4.96 -34.75
CA LYS A 57 44.67 4.05 -35.89
C LYS A 57 45.09 2.65 -35.46
N LYS A 58 44.15 1.88 -34.90
CA LYS A 58 44.16 0.40 -34.84
C LYS A 58 42.80 -0.01 -34.29
N THR A 59 42.24 -1.11 -34.82
CA THR A 59 40.91 -1.71 -34.56
C THR A 59 39.70 -1.07 -35.24
N ILE A 60 39.74 -0.91 -36.57
CA ILE A 60 38.52 -0.74 -37.39
C ILE A 60 38.15 -2.03 -38.15
N ASP A 61 39.10 -2.94 -38.40
CA ASP A 61 38.82 -4.14 -39.22
C ASP A 61 38.23 -5.34 -38.46
N ASP A 62 38.41 -5.46 -37.14
CA ASP A 62 37.93 -6.63 -36.38
C ASP A 62 36.44 -6.54 -35.96
N ASN A 63 35.84 -5.35 -35.95
CA ASN A 63 34.44 -5.18 -35.52
C ASN A 63 33.40 -5.38 -36.62
N ASN A 64 33.80 -5.37 -37.89
CA ASN A 64 32.86 -5.53 -39.00
C ASN A 64 32.46 -7.00 -39.26
N ASN A 65 33.31 -7.97 -38.87
CA ASN A 65 33.01 -9.40 -39.00
C ASN A 65 32.09 -9.94 -37.89
N ASN A 66 32.05 -9.30 -36.72
CA ASN A 66 31.29 -9.80 -35.57
C ASN A 66 29.77 -9.57 -35.65
N ASN A 67 29.29 -8.73 -36.58
CA ASN A 67 27.87 -8.35 -36.70
C ASN A 67 27.20 -8.85 -37.99
N GLU A 68 27.87 -9.65 -38.82
CA GLU A 68 27.31 -10.15 -40.09
C GLU A 68 26.07 -11.02 -39.85
N TRP A 69 26.12 -11.89 -38.83
CA TRP A 69 24.99 -12.72 -38.40
C TRP A 69 23.76 -11.90 -37.97
N LEU A 70 23.96 -10.70 -37.40
CA LEU A 70 22.88 -9.82 -36.96
C LEU A 70 22.18 -9.19 -38.17
N TRP A 71 22.94 -8.79 -39.18
CA TRP A 71 22.39 -8.29 -40.44
C TRP A 71 21.69 -9.38 -41.25
N GLU A 72 22.15 -10.63 -41.18
CA GLU A 72 21.44 -11.80 -41.72
C GLU A 72 20.13 -12.03 -40.97
N TYR A 73 20.13 -12.03 -39.64
CA TYR A 73 18.92 -12.19 -38.82
C TYR A 73 17.85 -11.12 -39.16
N LEU A 74 18.25 -9.85 -39.24
CA LEU A 74 17.34 -8.74 -39.52
C LEU A 74 16.80 -8.74 -40.97
N ARG A 75 17.60 -9.16 -41.96
CA ARG A 75 17.19 -9.20 -43.37
C ARG A 75 16.44 -10.48 -43.76
N GLU A 76 16.90 -11.63 -43.29
CA GLU A 76 16.39 -12.95 -43.69
C GLU A 76 15.22 -13.44 -42.82
N ARG A 77 14.83 -12.69 -41.78
CA ARG A 77 13.79 -13.08 -40.80
C ARG A 77 14.01 -14.48 -40.21
N ARG A 78 15.27 -14.81 -39.86
CA ARG A 78 15.56 -16.06 -39.15
C ARG A 78 14.75 -16.13 -37.85
N SER A 79 14.35 -17.33 -37.46
CA SER A 79 13.59 -17.51 -36.22
C SER A 79 14.47 -17.19 -35.01
N PHE A 80 13.92 -16.47 -34.04
CA PHE A 80 14.60 -16.17 -32.77
C PHE A 80 15.02 -17.46 -32.01
N SER A 81 14.31 -18.57 -32.23
CA SER A 81 14.63 -19.89 -31.69
C SER A 81 15.93 -20.48 -32.23
N ASP A 82 16.43 -20.02 -33.36
CA ASP A 82 17.56 -20.67 -34.05
C ASP A 82 18.90 -20.01 -33.66
N LEU A 83 18.84 -18.92 -32.89
CA LEU A 83 19.98 -18.18 -32.37
C LEU A 83 20.56 -18.83 -31.11
N THR A 84 21.87 -18.64 -30.90
CA THR A 84 22.54 -19.00 -29.63
C THR A 84 22.06 -18.11 -28.48
N GLU A 85 22.27 -18.51 -27.23
CA GLU A 85 21.86 -17.69 -26.07
C GLU A 85 22.51 -16.29 -26.08
N GLU A 86 23.79 -16.21 -26.45
CA GLU A 86 24.52 -14.94 -26.57
C GLU A 86 23.93 -14.04 -27.67
N GLN A 87 23.57 -14.63 -28.81
CA GLN A 87 22.92 -13.91 -29.91
C GLN A 87 21.52 -13.43 -29.53
N ARG A 88 20.72 -14.27 -28.84
CA ARG A 88 19.39 -13.88 -28.33
C ARG A 88 19.49 -12.74 -27.34
N ARG A 89 20.48 -12.79 -26.44
CA ARG A 89 20.76 -11.71 -25.49
C ARG A 89 21.07 -10.41 -26.21
N HIS A 90 21.93 -10.46 -27.23
CA HIS A 90 22.27 -9.27 -28.01
C HIS A 90 21.07 -8.69 -28.77
N VAL A 91 20.22 -9.54 -29.35
CA VAL A 91 18.96 -9.11 -29.98
C VAL A 91 18.02 -8.45 -28.97
N ILE A 92 17.90 -9.01 -27.75
CA ILE A 92 17.10 -8.43 -26.66
C ILE A 92 17.67 -7.07 -26.24
N GLU A 93 18.98 -6.91 -26.12
CA GLU A 93 19.64 -5.64 -25.78
C GLU A 93 19.33 -4.56 -26.82
N ILE A 94 19.40 -4.89 -28.11
CA ILE A 94 19.03 -3.98 -29.21
C ILE A 94 17.53 -3.64 -29.16
N GLU A 95 16.66 -4.63 -28.89
CA GLU A 95 15.22 -4.42 -28.73
C GLU A 95 14.93 -3.43 -27.59
N ILE A 96 15.56 -3.62 -26.43
CA ILE A 96 15.47 -2.74 -25.26
C ILE A 96 15.92 -1.32 -25.61
N GLN A 97 17.06 -1.19 -26.29
CA GLN A 97 17.62 0.11 -26.67
C GLN A 97 16.71 0.84 -27.65
N THR A 98 16.21 0.15 -28.67
CA THR A 98 15.26 0.69 -29.66
C THR A 98 13.97 1.15 -28.98
N LEU A 99 13.42 0.34 -28.08
CA LEU A 99 12.22 0.68 -27.33
C LEU A 99 12.45 1.89 -26.42
N ARG A 100 13.62 1.99 -25.77
CA ARG A 100 13.99 3.13 -24.93
C ARG A 100 14.09 4.43 -25.73
N GLU A 101 14.70 4.40 -26.90
CA GLU A 101 14.79 5.54 -27.81
C GLU A 101 13.40 5.97 -28.33
N SER A 102 12.50 5.01 -28.54
CA SER A 102 11.10 5.29 -28.91
C SER A 102 10.23 5.80 -27.76
N GLY A 103 10.76 5.90 -26.53
CA GLY A 103 10.02 6.35 -25.34
C GLY A 103 9.05 5.30 -24.76
N GLU A 104 9.22 4.03 -25.12
CA GLU A 104 8.39 2.93 -24.62
C GLU A 104 8.75 2.53 -23.18
N ARG A 105 7.83 1.80 -22.53
CA ARG A 105 7.96 1.41 -21.12
C ARG A 105 8.94 0.24 -20.93
N VAL A 106 10.22 0.57 -20.74
CA VAL A 106 11.30 -0.40 -20.57
C VAL A 106 12.15 -0.03 -19.36
N PRO A 107 12.51 -0.99 -18.48
CA PRO A 107 13.33 -0.72 -17.31
C PRO A 107 14.72 -0.18 -17.68
N GLU A 108 15.36 0.51 -16.74
CA GLU A 108 16.73 1.00 -16.91
C GLU A 108 17.72 -0.16 -16.81
N ILE A 109 17.48 -1.07 -15.85
CA ILE A 109 18.29 -2.25 -15.59
C ILE A 109 17.38 -3.48 -15.51
N ILE A 110 17.69 -4.52 -16.27
CA ILE A 110 17.01 -5.81 -16.19
C ILE A 110 17.67 -6.66 -15.09
N PRO A 111 16.91 -7.15 -14.10
CA PRO A 111 17.43 -8.06 -13.09
C PRO A 111 17.97 -9.35 -13.71
N ASP A 112 19.11 -9.84 -13.22
CA ASP A 112 19.79 -11.03 -13.73
C ASP A 112 18.86 -12.25 -13.78
N GLU A 113 17.95 -12.39 -12.80
CA GLU A 113 17.05 -13.53 -12.71
C GLU A 113 16.01 -13.59 -13.84
N ARG A 114 15.77 -12.47 -14.53
CA ARG A 114 14.75 -12.34 -15.58
C ARG A 114 15.31 -12.56 -16.99
N TRP A 115 16.63 -12.62 -17.15
CA TRP A 115 17.24 -12.86 -18.46
C TRP A 115 16.88 -14.23 -19.02
N THR A 116 16.83 -15.27 -18.18
CA THR A 116 16.42 -16.62 -18.60
C THR A 116 14.99 -16.63 -19.16
N GLU A 117 14.07 -15.88 -18.53
CA GLU A 117 12.68 -15.74 -19.00
C GLU A 117 12.60 -15.02 -20.35
N LEU A 118 13.39 -13.97 -20.53
CA LEU A 118 13.44 -13.19 -21.77
C LEU A 118 14.04 -13.99 -22.93
N ILE A 119 15.14 -14.71 -22.68
CA ILE A 119 15.82 -15.55 -23.69
C ILE A 119 14.90 -16.70 -24.14
N ASN A 120 14.09 -17.24 -23.24
CA ASN A 120 13.14 -18.32 -23.55
C ASN A 120 11.82 -17.84 -24.15
N THR A 121 11.58 -16.52 -24.21
CA THR A 121 10.36 -15.95 -24.79
C THR A 121 10.65 -15.49 -26.22
N PRO A 122 10.24 -16.24 -27.27
CA PRO A 122 10.65 -15.95 -28.64
C PRO A 122 9.91 -14.75 -29.25
N LEU A 123 8.68 -14.50 -28.82
CA LEU A 123 7.83 -13.42 -29.33
C LEU A 123 8.21 -12.08 -28.70
N SER A 124 8.60 -11.11 -29.54
CA SER A 124 8.90 -9.73 -29.11
C SER A 124 7.72 -9.08 -28.38
N GLN A 125 6.48 -9.30 -28.83
CA GLN A 125 5.30 -8.75 -28.17
C GLN A 125 5.11 -9.29 -26.75
N SER A 126 5.44 -10.56 -26.51
CA SER A 126 5.40 -11.17 -25.17
C SER A 126 6.52 -10.61 -24.28
N ARG A 127 7.72 -10.40 -24.83
CA ARG A 127 8.81 -9.72 -24.11
C ARG A 127 8.47 -8.27 -23.77
N LYS A 128 7.78 -7.55 -24.65
CA LYS A 128 7.29 -6.19 -24.38
C LYS A 128 6.38 -6.12 -23.15
N SER A 129 5.54 -7.14 -22.93
CA SER A 129 4.74 -7.25 -21.69
C SER A 129 5.62 -7.41 -20.44
N ILE A 130 6.68 -8.22 -20.53
CA ILE A 130 7.65 -8.43 -19.44
C ILE A 130 8.40 -7.12 -19.14
N TYR A 131 8.88 -6.41 -20.17
CA TYR A 131 9.51 -5.10 -20.00
C TYR A 131 8.57 -4.11 -19.32
N GLY A 132 7.31 -4.04 -19.75
CA GLY A 132 6.31 -3.17 -19.14
C GLY A 132 6.09 -3.47 -17.66
N TYR A 133 6.01 -4.75 -17.28
CA TYR A 133 5.92 -5.16 -15.88
C TYR A 133 7.15 -4.74 -15.07
N LEU A 134 8.36 -5.00 -15.59
CA LEU A 134 9.61 -4.64 -14.92
C LEU A 134 9.77 -3.13 -14.77
N PHE A 135 9.40 -2.36 -15.80
CA PHE A 135 9.37 -0.91 -15.77
C PHE A 135 8.44 -0.39 -14.68
N LEU A 136 7.18 -0.88 -14.62
CA LEU A 136 6.23 -0.47 -13.60
C LEU A 136 6.75 -0.76 -12.18
N ARG A 137 7.36 -1.93 -11.98
CA ARG A 137 7.97 -2.32 -10.71
C ARG A 137 9.14 -1.40 -10.34
N GLU A 138 10.01 -1.06 -11.29
CA GLU A 138 11.12 -0.13 -11.08
C GLU A 138 10.62 1.27 -10.73
N MET A 139 9.65 1.80 -11.48
CA MET A 139 9.04 3.11 -11.23
C MET A 139 8.38 3.17 -9.86
N TYR A 140 7.71 2.10 -9.44
CA TYR A 140 7.13 2.01 -8.09
C TYR A 140 8.22 2.08 -7.00
N ARG A 141 9.35 1.37 -7.19
CA ARG A 141 10.50 1.43 -6.27
C ARG A 141 11.11 2.83 -6.23
N LYS A 142 11.39 3.44 -7.38
CA LYS A 142 11.94 4.81 -7.49
C LYS A 142 11.02 5.82 -6.82
N ARG A 143 9.71 5.75 -7.08
CA ARG A 143 8.70 6.63 -6.44
C ARG A 143 8.68 6.47 -4.93
N ARG A 144 8.71 5.23 -4.41
CA ARG A 144 8.78 4.99 -2.97
C ARG A 144 10.04 5.58 -2.35
N THR A 145 11.20 5.38 -2.96
CA THR A 145 12.46 5.97 -2.48
C THR A 145 12.40 7.49 -2.50
N ALA A 146 11.89 8.09 -3.58
CA ALA A 146 11.74 9.55 -3.70
C ALA A 146 10.81 10.13 -2.61
N ILE A 147 9.70 9.46 -2.31
CA ILE A 147 8.79 9.86 -1.22
C ILE A 147 9.52 9.80 0.14
N VAL A 148 10.31 8.75 0.37
CA VAL A 148 11.07 8.60 1.62
C VAL A 148 12.13 9.68 1.75
N THR A 149 12.90 9.96 0.70
CA THR A 149 13.92 11.02 0.71
C THR A 149 13.31 12.39 0.90
N GLU A 150 12.21 12.70 0.19
CA GLU A 150 11.47 13.95 0.34
C GLU A 150 10.94 14.14 1.78
N ASN A 151 10.35 13.10 2.37
CA ASN A 151 9.88 13.16 3.76
C ASN A 151 11.03 13.34 4.76
N ASN A 152 12.18 12.72 4.53
CA ASN A 152 13.37 12.92 5.36
C ASN A 152 13.90 14.35 5.27
N LEU A 153 13.96 14.93 4.08
CA LEU A 153 14.35 16.33 3.88
C LEU A 153 13.39 17.29 4.58
N ARG A 154 12.07 17.10 4.41
CA ARG A 154 11.05 17.87 5.13
C ARG A 154 11.20 17.76 6.65
N ARG A 155 11.55 16.58 7.16
CA ARG A 155 11.77 16.37 8.60
C ARG A 155 12.98 17.17 9.09
N ILE A 156 14.10 17.13 8.38
CA ILE A 156 15.32 17.90 8.72
C ILE A 156 15.02 19.40 8.72
N GLU A 157 14.37 19.90 7.67
CA GLU A 157 13.98 21.30 7.56
C GLU A 157 13.05 21.73 8.71
N SER A 158 12.06 20.89 9.06
CA SER A 158 11.14 21.16 10.16
C SER A 158 11.82 21.22 11.54
N VAL A 159 12.87 20.44 11.75
CA VAL A 159 13.67 20.44 12.98
C VAL A 159 14.52 21.70 13.04
N LYS A 160 15.18 22.07 11.94
CA LYS A 160 15.98 23.30 11.83
C LYS A 160 15.13 24.55 12.09
N ARG A 161 13.98 24.67 11.40
CA ARG A 161 13.02 25.76 11.61
C ARG A 161 12.53 25.83 13.06
N ARG A 162 12.29 24.68 13.71
CA ARG A 162 11.92 24.63 15.13
C ARG A 162 13.03 25.18 16.02
N GLN A 163 14.30 24.84 15.75
CA GLN A 163 15.43 25.36 16.52
C GLN A 163 15.59 26.87 16.37
N GLU A 164 15.46 27.39 15.15
CA GLU A 164 15.50 28.84 14.86
C GLU A 164 14.41 29.59 15.61
N LEU A 165 13.15 29.11 15.56
CA LEU A 165 12.03 29.72 16.28
C LEU A 165 12.24 29.73 17.80
N LEU A 166 12.76 28.63 18.36
CA LEU A 166 13.07 28.54 19.79
C LEU A 166 14.20 29.51 20.19
N ALA A 167 15.22 29.69 19.35
CA ALA A 167 16.29 30.66 19.58
C ALA A 167 15.78 32.12 19.55
N GLU A 168 14.78 32.40 18.72
CA GLU A 168 14.07 33.70 18.67
C GLU A 168 13.05 33.89 19.81
N GLY A 169 12.89 32.91 20.70
CA GLY A 169 11.88 32.93 21.77
C GLY A 169 10.44 32.81 21.26
N LYS A 170 10.25 32.45 20.00
CA LYS A 170 8.93 32.27 19.37
C LYS A 170 8.45 30.83 19.52
N PRO A 171 7.14 30.60 19.64
CA PRO A 171 6.62 29.24 19.63
C PRO A 171 6.85 28.60 18.25
N PRO A 172 7.38 27.37 18.14
CA PRO A 172 7.53 26.64 16.88
C PRO A 172 6.23 26.27 16.16
N THR A 173 5.07 26.56 16.75
CA THR A 173 3.77 26.41 16.10
C THR A 173 2.80 27.45 16.66
N ASN A 174 1.92 27.94 15.80
CA ASN A 174 0.81 28.84 16.18
C ASN A 174 -0.41 28.07 16.71
N TYR A 175 -0.30 26.74 16.90
CA TYR A 175 -1.37 25.94 17.47
C TYR A 175 -1.68 26.41 18.90
N PRO A 176 -2.93 26.78 19.22
CA PRO A 176 -3.29 27.29 20.55
C PRO A 176 -2.94 26.34 21.70
N GLY A 177 -2.97 25.03 21.46
CA GLY A 177 -2.58 24.04 22.48
C GLY A 177 -1.07 24.00 22.77
N TYR A 178 -0.22 24.70 22.01
CA TYR A 178 1.22 24.75 22.26
C TYR A 178 1.58 25.47 23.57
N SER A 179 0.79 26.45 24.01
CA SER A 179 0.98 27.09 25.32
C SER A 179 0.37 26.30 26.48
N SER A 180 -0.35 25.22 26.19
CA SER A 180 -1.04 24.40 27.18
C SER A 180 -0.29 23.11 27.49
N ILE A 181 -0.85 22.29 28.41
CA ILE A 181 -0.34 20.94 28.69
C ILE A 181 -0.28 20.05 27.44
N PHE A 182 -1.13 20.31 26.43
CA PHE A 182 -1.19 19.54 25.18
C PHE A 182 0.13 19.55 24.38
N ARG A 183 1.06 20.51 24.61
CA ARG A 183 2.41 20.46 23.98
C ARG A 183 3.17 19.18 24.35
N HIS A 184 2.98 18.69 25.56
CA HIS A 184 3.69 17.51 26.07
C HIS A 184 3.11 16.20 25.50
N PHE A 185 1.93 16.26 24.90
CA PHE A 185 1.28 15.10 24.31
C PHE A 185 1.81 14.90 22.89
N GLY A 186 2.88 14.11 22.78
CA GLY A 186 3.35 13.60 21.50
C GLY A 186 2.51 12.42 21.01
N ARG A 187 2.78 11.94 19.79
CA ARG A 187 2.08 10.79 19.19
C ARG A 187 2.01 9.55 20.08
N GLN A 188 3.06 9.30 20.87
CA GLN A 188 3.07 8.16 21.81
C GLN A 188 2.05 8.35 22.93
N TYR A 189 1.93 9.57 23.46
CA TYR A 189 0.94 9.89 24.48
C TYR A 189 -0.48 9.87 23.91
N GLU A 190 -0.67 10.39 22.68
CA GLU A 190 -1.96 10.27 21.98
C GLU A 190 -2.35 8.80 21.76
N LYS A 191 -1.40 7.95 21.35
CA LYS A 191 -1.63 6.50 21.22
C LYS A 191 -2.02 5.90 22.58
N TYR A 192 -1.27 6.20 23.63
CA TYR A 192 -1.59 5.75 24.99
C TYR A 192 -2.99 6.18 25.42
N LEU A 193 -3.35 7.46 25.25
CA LEU A 193 -4.69 7.96 25.57
C LEU A 193 -5.77 7.25 24.76
N ARG A 194 -5.54 6.99 23.47
CA ARG A 194 -6.47 6.23 22.63
C ARG A 194 -6.68 4.81 23.16
N GLU A 195 -5.60 4.12 23.54
CA GLU A 195 -5.69 2.78 24.12
C GLU A 195 -6.40 2.80 25.48
N GLN A 196 -6.19 3.82 26.31
CA GLN A 196 -6.92 3.98 27.57
C GLN A 196 -8.45 4.09 27.36
N LEU A 197 -8.90 4.68 26.25
CA LEU A 197 -10.34 4.75 25.94
C LEU A 197 -10.97 3.36 25.74
N LEU A 198 -10.19 2.34 25.34
CA LEU A 198 -10.67 0.96 25.21
C LEU A 198 -10.49 0.14 26.49
N LEU A 199 -9.54 0.49 27.34
CA LEU A 199 -9.33 -0.21 28.62
C LEU A 199 -10.43 0.07 29.65
N VAL A 200 -11.03 1.27 29.62
CA VAL A 200 -12.18 1.61 30.46
C VAL A 200 -13.39 0.69 30.17
N PRO A 201 -13.91 0.59 28.93
CA PRO A 201 -15.02 -0.30 28.61
C PRO A 201 -14.66 -1.77 28.83
N ALA A 202 -13.41 -2.18 28.57
CA ALA A 202 -12.95 -3.54 28.89
C ALA A 202 -13.12 -3.89 30.38
N ARG A 203 -12.82 -2.94 31.28
CA ARG A 203 -13.00 -3.11 32.74
C ARG A 203 -14.46 -3.05 33.17
N LEU A 204 -15.27 -2.25 32.49
CA LEU A 204 -16.70 -2.11 32.77
C LEU A 204 -17.54 -3.25 32.17
N GLY A 205 -16.96 -4.07 31.30
CA GLY A 205 -17.66 -5.16 30.63
C GLY A 205 -18.40 -4.74 29.36
N GLU A 206 -18.25 -3.49 28.91
CA GLU A 206 -18.85 -2.98 27.68
C GLU A 206 -18.04 -3.46 26.47
N MET A 207 -18.46 -4.58 25.87
CA MET A 207 -17.69 -5.22 24.81
C MET A 207 -18.54 -5.73 23.65
N ILE A 208 -17.89 -5.81 22.50
CA ILE A 208 -18.43 -6.40 21.28
C ILE A 208 -17.59 -7.62 20.94
N VAL A 209 -18.25 -8.74 20.66
CA VAL A 209 -17.63 -9.98 20.20
C VAL A 209 -17.75 -10.07 18.69
N ILE A 210 -16.66 -10.40 18.01
CA ILE A 210 -16.66 -10.87 16.63
C ILE A 210 -16.47 -12.39 16.68
N ASP A 211 -17.44 -13.11 16.14
CA ASP A 211 -17.41 -14.55 16.03
C ASP A 211 -16.65 -14.97 14.76
N CYS A 212 -15.39 -15.38 14.92
CA CYS A 212 -14.53 -15.81 13.82
C CYS A 212 -14.73 -17.28 13.41
N GLY A 213 -15.77 -17.96 13.92
CA GLY A 213 -16.02 -19.38 13.67
C GLY A 213 -16.36 -19.75 12.22
N PHE A 214 -16.68 -18.76 11.38
CA PHE A 214 -17.12 -18.95 9.99
C PHE A 214 -15.96 -19.01 8.98
N GLU A 215 -14.71 -19.14 9.42
CA GLU A 215 -13.55 -19.18 8.51
C GLU A 215 -13.70 -20.23 7.39
N HIS A 216 -14.33 -21.37 7.70
CA HIS A 216 -14.56 -22.47 6.75
C HIS A 216 -15.58 -22.14 5.66
N GLU A 217 -16.50 -21.18 5.90
CA GLU A 217 -17.46 -20.72 4.91
C GLU A 217 -16.79 -19.85 3.83
N HIS A 218 -15.60 -19.28 4.10
CA HIS A 218 -14.84 -18.49 3.13
C HIS A 218 -13.98 -19.36 2.21
N ILE A 219 -14.63 -20.15 1.37
CA ILE A 219 -13.96 -21.06 0.42
C ILE A 219 -13.03 -20.30 -0.52
N ARG A 220 -13.48 -19.14 -1.05
CA ARG A 220 -12.63 -18.29 -1.90
C ARG A 220 -11.82 -17.35 -1.03
N GLU A 221 -10.51 -17.29 -1.28
CA GLU A 221 -9.57 -16.43 -0.58
C GLU A 221 -10.04 -14.97 -0.51
N TYR A 222 -10.61 -14.45 -1.60
CA TYR A 222 -11.18 -13.10 -1.66
C TYR A 222 -12.12 -12.74 -0.48
N TYR A 223 -13.00 -13.65 -0.06
CA TYR A 223 -13.93 -13.36 1.04
C TYR A 223 -13.23 -13.29 2.40
N LEU A 224 -12.24 -14.17 2.62
CA LEU A 224 -11.42 -14.15 3.82
C LEU A 224 -10.58 -12.87 3.90
N LEU A 225 -9.96 -12.45 2.78
CA LEU A 225 -9.20 -11.20 2.72
C LEU A 225 -10.08 -9.98 2.99
N ASN A 226 -11.31 -9.97 2.47
CA ASN A 226 -12.28 -8.92 2.74
C ASN A 226 -12.73 -8.88 4.21
N LEU A 227 -12.84 -10.04 4.88
CA LEU A 227 -13.15 -10.11 6.30
C LEU A 227 -12.01 -9.50 7.13
N VAL A 228 -10.76 -9.87 6.82
CA VAL A 228 -9.57 -9.29 7.44
C VAL A 228 -9.55 -7.77 7.28
N ASP A 229 -9.81 -7.26 6.08
CA ASP A 229 -9.85 -5.82 5.80
C ASP A 229 -10.97 -5.12 6.59
N GLN A 230 -12.13 -5.76 6.79
CA GLN A 230 -13.24 -5.21 7.58
C GLN A 230 -12.94 -5.17 9.08
N ILE A 231 -12.30 -6.21 9.62
CA ILE A 231 -11.86 -6.22 11.02
C ILE A 231 -10.76 -5.16 11.24
N GLN A 232 -9.83 -5.01 10.30
CA GLN A 232 -8.84 -3.93 10.38
C GLN A 232 -9.48 -2.53 10.30
N TYR A 233 -10.48 -2.36 9.43
CA TYR A 233 -11.23 -1.12 9.33
C TYR A 233 -11.99 -0.79 10.61
N LEU A 234 -12.58 -1.79 11.27
CA LEU A 234 -13.18 -1.62 12.60
C LEU A 234 -12.19 -1.00 13.58
N PHE A 235 -11.00 -1.58 13.73
CA PHE A 235 -9.99 -1.05 14.65
C PHE A 235 -9.47 0.34 14.27
N ALA A 236 -9.47 0.69 12.98
CA ALA A 236 -9.12 2.03 12.53
C ALA A 236 -10.18 3.07 12.92
N GLU A 237 -11.46 2.69 12.89
CA GLU A 237 -12.58 3.61 13.12
C GLU A 237 -13.09 3.62 14.56
N ILE A 238 -12.85 2.58 15.36
CA ILE A 238 -13.44 2.43 16.69
C ILE A 238 -13.15 3.64 17.61
N TYR A 239 -11.93 4.17 17.54
CA TYR A 239 -11.50 5.33 18.33
C TYR A 239 -12.13 6.68 17.92
N ARG A 240 -12.92 6.69 16.84
CA ARG A 240 -13.63 7.90 16.37
C ARG A 240 -14.98 8.07 17.04
N TYR A 241 -15.50 7.01 17.66
CA TYR A 241 -16.74 7.05 18.40
C TYR A 241 -16.53 7.64 19.79
N HIS A 242 -17.53 8.36 20.29
CA HIS A 242 -17.47 9.00 21.60
C HIS A 242 -17.33 7.97 22.73
N SER A 243 -17.94 6.80 22.56
CA SER A 243 -17.89 5.69 23.51
C SER A 243 -17.49 4.42 22.74
N PRO A 244 -16.18 4.15 22.58
CA PRO A 244 -15.74 2.94 21.89
C PRO A 244 -16.00 1.73 22.79
N SER A 245 -16.39 0.60 22.20
CA SER A 245 -16.50 -0.67 22.94
C SER A 245 -15.20 -1.46 22.86
N PHE A 246 -14.90 -2.25 23.88
CA PHE A 246 -13.78 -3.18 23.79
C PHE A 246 -14.12 -4.35 22.86
N VAL A 247 -13.17 -4.84 22.06
CA VAL A 247 -13.42 -5.88 21.05
C VAL A 247 -12.83 -7.21 21.50
N TYR A 248 -13.63 -8.28 21.40
CA TYR A 248 -13.19 -9.66 21.53
C TYR A 248 -13.29 -10.37 20.18
N LEU A 249 -12.24 -11.07 19.76
CA LEU A 249 -12.27 -12.01 18.66
C LEU A 249 -12.35 -13.42 19.25
N CYS A 250 -13.54 -14.03 19.19
CA CYS A 250 -13.76 -15.40 19.66
C CYS A 250 -13.70 -16.38 18.49
N ASN A 251 -13.50 -17.67 18.79
CA ASN A 251 -13.35 -18.72 17.78
C ASN A 251 -12.25 -18.44 16.73
N LEU A 252 -11.21 -17.67 17.10
CA LEU A 252 -10.09 -17.34 16.21
C LEU A 252 -8.97 -18.38 16.38
N SER A 253 -8.88 -19.33 15.45
CA SER A 253 -7.83 -20.36 15.45
C SER A 253 -6.43 -19.76 15.32
N LYS A 254 -5.50 -20.12 16.22
CA LYS A 254 -4.10 -19.66 16.14
C LYS A 254 -3.37 -20.16 14.90
N HIS A 255 -3.84 -21.25 14.32
CA HIS A 255 -3.31 -21.88 13.11
C HIS A 255 -4.29 -21.75 11.94
N GLY A 256 -5.30 -20.88 12.05
CA GLY A 256 -6.26 -20.60 11.01
C GLY A 256 -5.73 -19.62 9.96
N ARG A 257 -6.38 -19.61 8.80
CA ARG A 257 -6.11 -18.70 7.67
C ARG A 257 -6.34 -17.25 8.07
N LEU A 258 -7.31 -16.96 8.95
CA LEU A 258 -7.53 -15.61 9.44
C LEU A 258 -6.32 -15.09 10.24
N GLN A 259 -5.82 -15.90 11.18
CA GLN A 259 -4.64 -15.54 11.98
C GLN A 259 -3.39 -15.37 11.10
N GLU A 260 -3.20 -16.23 10.10
CA GLU A 260 -2.09 -16.11 9.15
C GLU A 260 -2.15 -14.79 8.37
N GLU A 261 -3.32 -14.41 7.87
CA GLU A 261 -3.50 -13.16 7.12
C GLU A 261 -3.35 -11.92 8.00
N PHE A 262 -3.81 -11.96 9.25
CA PHE A 262 -3.53 -10.91 10.22
C PHE A 262 -2.03 -10.74 10.44
N ASN A 263 -1.30 -11.82 10.70
CA ASN A 263 0.16 -11.78 10.89
C ASN A 263 0.90 -11.24 9.66
N ARG A 264 0.42 -11.56 8.45
CA ARG A 264 1.03 -11.15 7.18
C ARG A 264 0.83 -9.65 6.88
N ARG A 265 -0.38 -9.12 7.12
CA ARG A 265 -0.77 -7.77 6.67
C ARG A 265 -0.61 -6.70 7.74
N SER A 266 -1.02 -7.00 8.96
CA SER A 266 -1.08 -6.03 10.06
C SER A 266 -1.07 -6.80 11.38
N PRO A 267 0.11 -6.99 12.01
CA PRO A 267 0.20 -7.74 13.24
C PRO A 267 -0.76 -7.18 14.30
N LEU A 268 -1.68 -8.05 14.74
CA LEU A 268 -2.70 -7.72 15.74
C LEU A 268 -2.10 -7.21 17.05
N GLU A 269 -0.85 -7.58 17.35
CA GLU A 269 -0.07 -7.16 18.52
C GLU A 269 -0.03 -5.64 18.76
N ASN A 270 -0.32 -4.83 17.73
CA ASN A 270 -0.34 -3.38 17.83
C ASN A 270 -1.71 -2.78 18.21
N LEU A 271 -2.74 -3.62 18.40
CA LEU A 271 -4.12 -3.22 18.65
C LEU A 271 -4.54 -3.60 20.07
N CYS A 272 -5.45 -2.82 20.66
CA CYS A 272 -6.01 -3.08 21.99
C CYS A 272 -7.33 -3.84 21.86
N PHE A 273 -7.29 -5.15 22.05
CA PHE A 273 -8.42 -6.08 21.95
C PHE A 273 -8.03 -7.42 22.60
N GLU A 274 -8.97 -8.35 22.75
CA GLU A 274 -8.69 -9.74 23.16
C GLU A 274 -8.97 -10.71 22.01
N ALA A 275 -8.14 -11.73 21.85
CA ALA A 275 -8.32 -12.81 20.87
C ALA A 275 -8.22 -14.17 21.54
N THR A 276 -9.12 -15.09 21.19
CA THR A 276 -9.14 -16.44 21.76
C THR A 276 -9.70 -17.48 20.79
N GLU A 277 -9.24 -18.71 20.95
CA GLU A 277 -9.76 -19.89 20.26
C GLU A 277 -11.08 -20.38 20.89
N SER A 278 -11.37 -19.95 22.12
CA SER A 278 -12.59 -20.32 22.85
C SER A 278 -13.85 -19.68 22.26
N SER A 279 -14.97 -20.37 22.44
CA SER A 279 -16.28 -19.83 22.10
C SER A 279 -16.68 -18.73 23.07
N TYR A 280 -17.40 -17.73 22.58
CA TYR A 280 -18.03 -16.71 23.43
C TYR A 280 -19.01 -17.33 24.44
N LEU A 281 -19.56 -18.52 24.14
CA LEU A 281 -20.42 -19.29 25.05
C LEU A 281 -19.68 -19.78 26.31
N ASP A 282 -18.37 -19.98 26.22
CA ASP A 282 -17.55 -20.49 27.33
C ASP A 282 -17.00 -19.35 28.21
N ILE A 283 -17.01 -18.12 27.71
CA ILE A 283 -16.35 -16.97 28.32
C ILE A 283 -17.36 -16.07 29.03
N PHE A 284 -18.53 -15.87 28.42
CA PHE A 284 -19.51 -14.88 28.88
C PHE A 284 -20.78 -15.54 29.44
N PRO A 285 -21.45 -14.92 30.42
CA PRO A 285 -22.72 -15.41 30.94
C PRO A 285 -23.77 -15.48 29.84
N HIS A 286 -24.42 -16.63 29.67
CA HIS A 286 -25.36 -16.89 28.58
C HIS A 286 -26.51 -15.87 28.53
N GLU A 287 -27.01 -15.46 29.68
CA GLU A 287 -28.11 -14.49 29.82
C GLU A 287 -27.76 -13.07 29.33
N LYS A 288 -26.47 -12.76 29.15
CA LYS A 288 -26.01 -11.47 28.63
C LYS A 288 -25.76 -11.47 27.12
N LEU A 289 -25.76 -12.63 26.47
CA LEU A 289 -25.38 -12.75 25.07
C LEU A 289 -26.51 -12.31 24.14
N ILE A 290 -26.20 -11.40 23.22
CA ILE A 290 -27.11 -10.96 22.15
C ILE A 290 -26.42 -11.14 20.80
N TYR A 291 -26.86 -12.13 20.02
CA TYR A 291 -26.34 -12.34 18.67
C TYR A 291 -27.06 -11.45 17.65
N LEU A 292 -26.31 -10.58 16.98
CA LEU A 292 -26.85 -9.67 15.97
C LEU A 292 -26.93 -10.38 14.62
N SER A 293 -28.15 -10.63 14.16
CA SER A 293 -28.43 -11.23 12.85
C SER A 293 -29.53 -10.47 12.13
N PRO A 294 -29.39 -10.22 10.81
CA PRO A 294 -30.46 -9.61 10.01
C PRO A 294 -31.73 -10.47 9.94
N ASP A 295 -31.60 -11.78 10.14
CA ASP A 295 -32.71 -12.75 10.11
C ASP A 295 -33.40 -12.92 11.48
N SER A 296 -33.03 -12.09 12.46
CA SER A 296 -33.68 -12.09 13.78
C SER A 296 -35.14 -11.66 13.67
N ASN A 297 -36.04 -12.42 14.28
CA ASN A 297 -37.45 -12.05 14.44
C ASN A 297 -37.66 -10.97 15.52
N VAL A 298 -36.61 -10.61 16.27
CA VAL A 298 -36.63 -9.61 17.33
C VAL A 298 -35.85 -8.38 16.87
N GLU A 299 -36.53 -7.23 16.82
CA GLU A 299 -35.91 -5.94 16.52
C GLU A 299 -35.26 -5.34 17.78
N MET A 300 -34.00 -4.92 17.67
CA MET A 300 -33.31 -4.20 18.74
C MET A 300 -33.74 -2.74 18.76
N THR A 301 -34.52 -2.35 19.77
CA THR A 301 -35.04 -0.97 19.93
C THR A 301 -34.17 -0.07 20.80
N SER A 302 -33.33 -0.66 21.64
CA SER A 302 -32.45 0.04 22.59
C SER A 302 -31.15 -0.75 22.80
N PHE A 303 -30.09 -0.02 23.13
CA PHE A 303 -28.79 -0.58 23.50
C PHE A 303 -28.72 -0.80 25.02
N ASP A 304 -28.27 -1.98 25.44
CA ASP A 304 -28.05 -2.38 26.83
C ASP A 304 -26.54 -2.47 27.08
N HIS A 305 -26.04 -1.66 28.00
CA HIS A 305 -24.62 -1.58 28.32
C HIS A 305 -24.10 -2.80 29.09
N ASP A 306 -24.99 -3.59 29.71
CA ASP A 306 -24.63 -4.80 30.48
C ASP A 306 -24.62 -6.08 29.63
N ALA A 307 -25.07 -5.99 28.37
CA ALA A 307 -25.14 -7.08 27.41
C ALA A 307 -23.84 -7.22 26.58
N VAL A 308 -23.61 -8.43 26.07
CA VAL A 308 -22.50 -8.78 25.19
C VAL A 308 -23.03 -9.01 23.79
N TYR A 309 -22.77 -8.04 22.91
CA TYR A 309 -23.21 -8.09 21.51
C TYR A 309 -22.25 -8.91 20.66
N ILE A 310 -22.77 -9.91 19.96
CA ILE A 310 -22.00 -10.79 19.08
C ILE A 310 -22.33 -10.47 17.63
N ILE A 311 -21.29 -10.32 16.82
CA ILE A 311 -21.37 -10.09 15.38
C ILE A 311 -20.70 -11.26 14.67
N GLY A 312 -21.40 -11.90 13.74
CA GLY A 312 -20.83 -12.93 12.89
C GLY A 312 -19.69 -12.39 12.02
N GLY A 313 -18.49 -12.94 12.17
CA GLY A 313 -17.33 -12.69 11.31
C GLY A 313 -17.49 -13.39 9.98
N ILE A 314 -18.53 -13.04 9.22
CA ILE A 314 -18.88 -13.65 7.94
C ILE A 314 -19.06 -12.58 6.86
N ILE A 315 -18.75 -12.97 5.62
CA ILE A 315 -18.93 -12.15 4.43
C ILE A 315 -19.76 -13.02 3.49
N ASP A 316 -21.02 -12.64 3.31
CA ASP A 316 -21.91 -13.33 2.38
C ASP A 316 -21.46 -13.14 0.92
N LEU A 317 -21.67 -14.22 0.16
CA LEU A 317 -21.25 -14.42 -1.23
C LEU A 317 -21.89 -13.44 -2.22
#